data_AF-F4S9B8-F1
#
_entry.id   AF-F4S9B8-F1
#
_cell.length_a   1.000
_cell.length_b   1.000
_cell.length_c   1.000
_cell.angle_alpha   90.00
_cell.angle_beta   90.00
_cell.angle_gamma   90.00
#
_symmetry.space_group_name_H-M   'P 1'
#
loop_
_entity.id
_entity.type
_entity.pdbx_description
1 polymer ?
#
loop_
_entity_poly.entity_id
_entity_poly.type
_entity_poly.pdbx_seq_one_letter_code
_entity_poly.pdbx_strand_id
1 'polypeptide(L)'
;MSSDTKIHIVKLNDDNYTEWKGDITGYLMSHGLQEFLVPNHTPVARAIAGEEKINFEAYVTRQNKAAGIMYSYLTEPFRIQIESEGLLLNPVGIWKHLKEKFQSTSANSQGRACRNFLRIPFVTLAQYIKDVRKGMSVMEACGCATTNPILEPLLCEGIIFKLPDSMETVVSLITAKQSESGKLSCKTVLTMLDAHLVDFTERHREDSSIALMTTTTAAPARYSYP
;
A
#
# COMPACT_ATOMS: atom_id res chain seq x y z
N MET A 1 -30.37 11.47 9.30
CA MET A 1 -29.58 11.83 8.11
C MET A 1 -28.20 11.22 8.29
N SER A 2 -27.92 10.13 7.57
CA SER A 2 -26.61 9.47 7.64
C SER A 2 -25.60 10.38 6.96
N SER A 3 -24.52 10.76 7.63
CA SER A 3 -23.44 11.49 6.97
C SER A 3 -22.80 10.53 5.97
N ASP A 4 -23.13 10.68 4.69
CA ASP A 4 -22.37 10.10 3.59
C ASP A 4 -20.98 10.73 3.64
N THR A 5 -20.09 10.14 4.42
CA THR A 5 -18.66 10.40 4.34
C THR A 5 -18.26 9.97 2.93
N LYS A 6 -18.28 10.91 1.98
CA LYS A 6 -17.79 10.68 0.61
C LYS A 6 -16.39 10.10 0.73
N ILE A 7 -16.24 8.82 0.39
CA ILE A 7 -14.93 8.18 0.33
C ILE A 7 -14.13 8.98 -0.70
N HIS A 8 -13.07 9.65 -0.24
CA HIS A 8 -12.19 10.40 -1.11
C HIS A 8 -11.19 9.43 -1.75
N ILE A 9 -11.54 8.93 -2.93
CA ILE A 9 -10.62 8.13 -3.74
C ILE A 9 -9.79 9.06 -4.61
N VAL A 10 -8.46 9.00 -4.45
CA VAL A 10 -7.52 9.77 -5.27
C VAL A 10 -7.53 9.23 -6.69
N LYS A 11 -7.46 10.08 -7.71
CA LYS A 11 -7.42 9.62 -9.11
C LYS A 11 -6.14 8.82 -9.39
N LEU A 12 -6.26 7.75 -10.18
CA LEU A 12 -5.15 6.89 -10.58
C LEU A 12 -4.10 7.66 -11.37
N ASN A 13 -2.85 7.59 -10.93
CA ASN A 13 -1.66 8.03 -11.65
C ASN A 13 -0.61 6.91 -11.68
N ASP A 14 0.61 7.22 -12.13
CA ASP A 14 1.66 6.22 -12.27
C ASP A 14 2.19 5.66 -10.93
N ASP A 15 1.95 6.35 -9.81
CA ASP A 15 2.60 6.10 -8.52
C ASP A 15 1.65 5.55 -7.43
N ASN A 16 0.33 5.66 -7.62
CA ASN A 16 -0.66 5.33 -6.58
C ASN A 16 -1.54 4.11 -6.91
N TYR A 17 -1.16 3.29 -7.89
CA TYR A 17 -2.00 2.16 -8.33
C TYR A 17 -2.36 1.20 -7.19
N THR A 18 -1.45 0.91 -6.27
CA THR A 18 -1.71 -0.02 -5.15
C THR A 18 -2.80 0.51 -4.22
N GLU A 19 -2.71 1.77 -3.79
CA GLU A 19 -3.76 2.42 -3.01
C GLU A 19 -5.07 2.49 -3.79
N TRP A 20 -5.01 3.00 -5.02
CA TRP A 20 -6.17 3.16 -5.89
C TRP A 20 -6.93 1.84 -6.09
N LYS A 21 -6.20 0.74 -6.32
CA LYS A 21 -6.76 -0.59 -6.50
C LYS A 21 -7.54 -1.03 -5.25
N GLY A 22 -6.98 -0.80 -4.06
CA GLY A 22 -7.65 -1.11 -2.79
C GLY A 22 -8.92 -0.29 -2.61
N ASP A 23 -8.82 1.03 -2.78
CA ASP A 23 -9.92 1.97 -2.60
C ASP A 23 -11.08 1.71 -3.56
N ILE A 24 -10.78 1.50 -4.85
CA ILE A 24 -11.80 1.18 -5.86
C ILE A 24 -12.45 -0.17 -5.59
N THR A 25 -11.67 -1.17 -5.18
CA THR A 25 -12.24 -2.48 -4.80
C THR A 25 -13.22 -2.28 -3.65
N GLY A 26 -12.79 -1.65 -2.54
CA GLY A 26 -13.64 -1.41 -1.38
C GLY A 26 -14.90 -0.60 -1.71
N TYR A 27 -14.78 0.39 -2.60
CA TYR A 27 -15.91 1.20 -3.06
C TYR A 27 -16.90 0.41 -3.91
N LEU A 28 -16.42 -0.45 -4.81
CA LEU A 28 -17.30 -1.34 -5.57
C LEU A 28 -17.95 -2.39 -4.67
N MET A 29 -17.23 -2.91 -3.67
CA MET A 29 -17.78 -3.85 -2.69
C MET A 29 -18.92 -3.21 -1.88
N SER A 30 -18.75 -1.98 -1.39
CA SER A 30 -19.78 -1.27 -0.62
C SER A 30 -21.06 -0.97 -1.42
N HIS A 31 -20.96 -0.98 -2.75
CA HIS A 31 -22.08 -0.79 -3.67
C HIS A 31 -22.62 -2.12 -4.26
N GLY A 32 -22.08 -3.26 -3.86
CA GLY A 32 -22.42 -4.56 -4.45
C GLY A 32 -22.15 -4.60 -5.96
N LEU A 33 -20.97 -4.13 -6.39
CA LEU A 33 -20.55 -4.08 -7.79
C LEU A 33 -19.23 -4.84 -8.03
N GLN A 34 -18.65 -5.43 -6.98
CA GLN A 34 -17.37 -6.13 -7.03
C GLN A 34 -17.35 -7.29 -8.04
N GLU A 35 -18.51 -7.92 -8.28
CA GLU A 35 -18.65 -9.05 -9.20
C GLU A 35 -18.25 -8.70 -10.63
N PHE A 36 -18.36 -7.43 -11.03
CA PHE A 36 -18.02 -6.97 -12.37
C PHE A 36 -16.51 -6.83 -12.60
N LEU A 37 -15.68 -7.07 -11.58
CA LEU A 37 -14.23 -7.22 -11.71
C LEU A 37 -13.81 -8.67 -12.02
N VAL A 38 -14.72 -9.63 -11.83
CA VAL A 38 -14.45 -11.07 -12.02
C VAL A 38 -14.73 -11.45 -13.48
N PRO A 39 -13.79 -12.14 -14.17
CA PRO A 39 -14.06 -12.67 -15.50
C PRO A 39 -15.27 -13.61 -15.52
N ASN A 40 -16.07 -13.55 -16.59
CA ASN A 40 -17.20 -14.43 -16.83
C ASN A 40 -18.36 -14.33 -15.82
N HIS A 41 -18.44 -13.23 -15.07
CA HIS A 41 -19.67 -12.95 -14.32
C HIS A 41 -20.83 -12.77 -15.32
N THR A 42 -21.88 -13.57 -15.16
CA THR A 42 -23.09 -13.52 -15.98
C THR A 42 -24.32 -13.36 -15.09
N PRO A 43 -25.39 -12.71 -15.58
CA PRO A 43 -26.63 -12.66 -14.83
C PRO A 43 -27.16 -14.09 -14.62
N VAL A 44 -27.56 -14.41 -13.38
CA VAL A 44 -28.24 -15.67 -13.08
C VAL A 44 -29.63 -15.62 -13.71
N ALA A 45 -29.86 -16.41 -14.77
CA ALA A 45 -31.18 -16.53 -15.39
C ALA A 45 -32.15 -17.25 -14.43
N ARG A 46 -33.29 -16.64 -14.14
CA ARG A 46 -34.47 -17.34 -13.61
C ARG A 46 -35.49 -17.47 -14.73
N ALA A 47 -35.95 -18.69 -14.95
CA ALA A 47 -36.67 -19.16 -16.14
C ALA A 47 -38.14 -18.69 -16.23
N ILE A 48 -38.40 -17.40 -16.01
CA ILE A 48 -39.73 -16.81 -16.19
C ILE A 48 -39.64 -15.78 -17.32
N ALA A 49 -40.33 -16.06 -18.43
CA ALA A 49 -40.37 -15.20 -19.61
C ALA A 49 -40.86 -13.79 -19.23
N GLY A 50 -40.01 -12.77 -19.43
CA GLY A 50 -40.25 -11.38 -19.03
C GLY A 50 -39.35 -10.90 -17.89
N GLU A 51 -39.11 -11.72 -16.86
CA GLU A 51 -38.13 -11.41 -15.81
C GLU A 51 -36.70 -11.44 -16.36
N GLU A 52 -36.41 -12.30 -17.34
CA GLU A 52 -35.11 -12.39 -18.00
C GLU A 52 -34.66 -11.06 -18.63
N LYS A 53 -35.59 -10.34 -19.29
CA LYS A 53 -35.29 -9.04 -19.91
C LYS A 53 -35.00 -7.97 -18.85
N ILE A 54 -35.81 -7.89 -17.80
CA ILE A 54 -35.63 -6.94 -16.69
C ILE A 54 -34.31 -7.22 -15.95
N ASN A 55 -33.99 -8.48 -15.71
CA ASN A 55 -32.74 -8.90 -15.07
C ASN A 55 -31.52 -8.55 -15.93
N PHE A 56 -31.63 -8.68 -17.26
CA PHE A 56 -30.58 -8.28 -18.18
C PHE A 56 -30.36 -6.76 -18.21
N GLU A 57 -31.43 -5.95 -18.28
CA GLU A 57 -31.32 -4.48 -18.25
C GLU A 57 -30.74 -3.97 -16.92
N ALA A 58 -31.17 -4.56 -15.80
CA ALA A 58 -30.62 -4.27 -14.47
C ALA A 58 -29.13 -4.67 -14.39
N TYR A 59 -28.77 -5.80 -14.97
CA TYR A 59 -27.38 -6.26 -15.07
C TYR A 59 -26.50 -5.26 -15.84
N VAL A 60 -26.91 -4.87 -17.05
CA VAL A 60 -26.19 -3.90 -17.89
C VAL A 60 -26.06 -2.56 -17.18
N THR A 61 -27.11 -2.10 -16.50
CA THR A 61 -27.08 -0.85 -15.73
C THR A 61 -26.03 -0.90 -14.60
N ARG A 62 -25.96 -2.02 -13.86
CA ARG A 62 -24.98 -2.20 -12.79
C ARG A 62 -23.56 -2.35 -13.34
N GLN A 63 -23.38 -3.03 -14.46
CA GLN A 63 -22.10 -3.14 -15.16
C GLN A 63 -21.59 -1.76 -15.61
N ASN A 64 -22.45 -0.97 -16.24
CA ASN A 64 -22.14 0.40 -16.67
C ASN A 64 -21.83 1.30 -15.47
N LYS A 65 -22.55 1.14 -14.36
CA LYS A 65 -22.27 1.86 -13.12
C LYS A 65 -20.87 1.51 -12.58
N ALA A 66 -20.49 0.24 -12.57
CA ALA A 66 -19.15 -0.18 -12.15
C ALA A 66 -18.07 0.45 -13.05
N ALA A 67 -18.24 0.39 -14.37
CA ALA A 67 -17.31 0.99 -15.32
C ALA A 67 -17.20 2.52 -15.15
N GLY A 68 -18.34 3.20 -14.99
CA GLY A 68 -18.40 4.65 -14.76
C GLY A 68 -17.70 5.08 -13.48
N ILE A 69 -17.87 4.32 -12.39
CA ILE A 69 -17.12 4.53 -11.14
C ILE A 69 -15.62 4.44 -11.41
N MET A 70 -15.16 3.34 -12.00
CA MET A 70 -13.73 3.12 -12.28
C MET A 70 -13.15 4.26 -13.13
N TYR A 71 -13.82 4.59 -14.24
CA TYR A 71 -13.41 5.64 -15.17
C TYR A 71 -13.35 7.03 -14.49
N SER A 72 -14.31 7.34 -13.61
CA SER A 72 -14.35 8.64 -12.91
C SER A 72 -13.11 8.89 -12.05
N TYR A 73 -12.49 7.83 -11.53
CA TYR A 73 -11.28 7.86 -10.72
C TYR A 73 -9.99 7.60 -11.51
N LEU A 74 -10.01 7.72 -12.83
CA LEU A 74 -8.80 7.75 -13.65
C LEU A 74 -8.35 9.19 -13.91
N THR A 75 -7.03 9.43 -13.97
CA THR A 75 -6.49 10.66 -14.58
C THR A 75 -6.62 10.59 -16.11
N GLU A 76 -6.53 11.75 -16.75
CA GLU A 76 -6.75 11.93 -18.19
C GLU A 76 -5.97 10.95 -19.08
N PRO A 77 -4.66 10.69 -18.86
CA PRO A 77 -3.92 9.78 -19.72
C PRO A 77 -4.49 8.35 -19.72
N PHE A 78 -5.00 7.87 -18.58
CA PHE A 78 -5.60 6.53 -18.51
C PHE A 78 -7.01 6.51 -19.08
N ARG A 79 -7.76 7.61 -18.98
CA ARG A 79 -9.08 7.72 -19.64
C ARG A 79 -8.96 7.59 -21.15
N ILE A 80 -8.01 8.32 -21.74
CA ILE A 80 -7.71 8.25 -23.17
C ILE A 80 -7.33 6.81 -23.57
N GLN A 81 -6.50 6.13 -22.76
CA GLN A 81 -6.14 4.73 -23.00
C GLN A 81 -7.36 3.81 -22.99
N ILE A 82 -8.20 3.90 -21.95
CA ILE A 82 -9.42 3.10 -21.81
C ILE A 82 -10.40 3.33 -22.98
N GLU A 83 -10.54 4.57 -23.43
CA GLU A 83 -11.37 4.91 -24.60
C GLU A 83 -10.80 4.34 -25.89
N SER A 84 -9.49 4.50 -26.12
CA SER A 84 -8.81 3.99 -27.32
C SER A 84 -8.87 2.46 -27.44
N GLU A 85 -8.91 1.76 -26.31
CA GLU A 85 -9.03 0.30 -26.23
C GLU A 85 -10.51 -0.16 -26.29
N GLY A 86 -11.47 0.76 -26.38
CA GLY A 86 -12.90 0.43 -26.43
C GLY A 86 -13.45 -0.19 -25.14
N LEU A 87 -12.84 0.12 -23.99
CA LEU A 87 -13.14 -0.53 -22.70
C LEU A 87 -14.15 0.23 -21.83
N LEU A 88 -14.69 1.37 -22.29
CA LEU A 88 -15.47 2.31 -21.48
C LEU A 88 -16.65 1.68 -20.71
N LEU A 89 -17.33 0.69 -21.28
CA LEU A 89 -18.47 0.00 -20.67
C LEU A 89 -18.12 -1.40 -20.16
N ASN A 90 -16.83 -1.74 -20.13
CA ASN A 90 -16.33 -3.06 -19.80
C ASN A 90 -15.48 -3.00 -18.51
N PRO A 91 -16.10 -3.06 -17.31
CA PRO A 91 -15.38 -2.89 -16.04
C PRO A 91 -14.28 -3.95 -15.84
N VAL A 92 -14.52 -5.21 -16.21
CA VAL A 92 -13.50 -6.26 -16.16
C VAL A 92 -12.37 -6.01 -17.17
N GLY A 93 -12.68 -5.43 -18.33
CA GLY A 93 -11.69 -5.01 -19.32
C GLY A 93 -10.80 -3.90 -18.79
N ILE A 94 -11.38 -2.84 -18.22
CA ILE A 94 -10.65 -1.75 -17.55
C ILE A 94 -9.76 -2.33 -16.45
N TRP A 95 -10.32 -3.20 -15.60
CA TRP A 95 -9.58 -3.81 -14.48
C TRP A 95 -8.36 -4.61 -14.96
N LYS A 96 -8.53 -5.45 -15.98
CA LYS A 96 -7.44 -6.23 -16.58
C LYS A 96 -6.38 -5.33 -17.19
N HIS A 97 -6.78 -4.35 -18.00
CA HIS A 97 -5.86 -3.44 -18.66
C HIS A 97 -4.97 -2.69 -17.65
N LEU A 98 -5.57 -2.15 -16.58
CA LEU A 98 -4.81 -1.48 -15.53
C LEU A 98 -3.91 -2.45 -14.77
N LYS A 99 -4.41 -3.65 -14.43
CA LYS A 99 -3.59 -4.68 -13.77
C LYS A 99 -2.39 -5.08 -14.63
N GLU A 100 -2.56 -5.23 -15.93
CA GLU A 100 -1.46 -5.51 -16.85
C GLU A 100 -0.47 -4.35 -16.91
N LYS A 101 -0.92 -3.10 -16.95
CA LYS A 101 -0.02 -1.94 -16.97
C LYS A 101 0.86 -1.84 -15.72
N PHE A 102 0.28 -2.06 -14.55
CA PHE A 102 0.90 -1.78 -13.25
C PHE A 102 1.45 -3.00 -12.51
N GLN A 103 0.94 -4.19 -12.79
CA GLN A 103 1.31 -5.46 -12.15
C GLN A 103 1.63 -6.54 -13.19
N SER A 104 2.08 -6.16 -14.39
CA SER A 104 2.65 -7.12 -15.34
C SER A 104 3.89 -7.79 -14.75
N THR A 105 4.10 -9.05 -15.11
CA THR A 105 5.29 -9.84 -14.78
C THR A 105 6.39 -9.74 -15.85
N SER A 106 6.24 -8.83 -16.82
CA SER A 106 7.27 -8.57 -17.82
C SER A 106 8.56 -8.02 -17.20
N ALA A 107 9.70 -8.29 -17.84
CA ALA A 107 11.01 -7.79 -17.39
C ALA A 107 11.03 -6.27 -17.20
N ASN A 108 10.33 -5.51 -18.05
CA ASN A 108 10.22 -4.05 -17.91
C ASN A 108 9.47 -3.65 -16.63
N SER A 109 8.36 -4.33 -16.32
CA SER A 109 7.59 -4.08 -15.11
C SER A 109 8.38 -4.43 -13.85
N GLN A 110 9.06 -5.57 -13.87
CA GLN A 110 10.00 -5.99 -12.82
C GLN A 110 11.10 -4.97 -12.60
N GLY A 111 11.75 -4.51 -13.68
CA GLY A 111 12.78 -3.47 -13.62
C GLY A 111 12.28 -2.16 -13.01
N ARG A 112 11.06 -1.73 -13.34
CA ARG A 112 10.43 -0.55 -12.71
C ARG A 112 10.16 -0.78 -11.23
N ALA A 113 9.62 -1.94 -10.84
CA ALA A 113 9.33 -2.25 -9.44
C ALA A 113 10.61 -2.26 -8.59
N CYS A 114 11.67 -2.93 -9.06
CA CYS A 114 12.99 -2.91 -8.41
C CYS A 114 13.57 -1.50 -8.31
N ARG A 115 13.53 -0.72 -9.40
CA ARG A 115 14.03 0.67 -9.42
C ARG A 115 13.29 1.56 -8.43
N ASN A 116 11.96 1.43 -8.35
CA ASN A 116 11.14 2.21 -7.44
C ASN A 116 11.44 1.82 -5.98
N PHE A 117 11.62 0.53 -5.70
CA PHE A 117 12.02 0.05 -4.38
C PHE A 117 13.36 0.66 -3.92
N LEU A 118 14.39 0.62 -4.78
CA LEU A 118 15.72 1.17 -4.44
C LEU A 118 15.74 2.71 -4.27
N ARG A 119 14.67 3.38 -4.70
CA ARG A 119 14.50 4.83 -4.60
C ARG A 119 13.69 5.27 -3.38
N ILE A 120 13.19 4.34 -2.56
CA ILE A 120 12.47 4.67 -1.34
C ILE A 120 13.39 5.53 -0.44
N PRO A 121 13.01 6.78 -0.14
CA PRO A 121 13.81 7.64 0.71
C PRO A 121 13.60 7.30 2.19
N PHE A 122 14.63 7.52 3.01
CA PHE A 122 14.45 7.57 4.45
C PHE A 122 13.84 8.93 4.83
N VAL A 123 12.76 8.91 5.61
CA VAL A 123 12.10 10.13 6.12
C VAL A 123 12.01 10.06 7.64
N THR A 124 11.34 9.03 8.15
CA THR A 124 11.35 8.60 9.55
C THR A 124 11.43 7.08 9.56
N LEU A 125 11.89 6.48 10.65
CA LEU A 125 11.98 5.03 10.73
C LEU A 125 10.63 4.34 10.51
N ALA A 126 9.56 4.84 11.14
CA ALA A 126 8.22 4.29 11.01
C ALA A 126 7.70 4.35 9.56
N GLN A 127 7.86 5.50 8.89
CA GLN A 127 7.44 5.67 7.51
C GLN A 127 8.31 4.85 6.55
N TYR A 128 9.62 4.80 6.80
CA TYR A 128 10.56 4.03 5.99
C TYR A 128 10.25 2.53 6.03
N ILE A 129 10.02 1.95 7.21
CA ILE A 129 9.62 0.54 7.36
C ILE A 129 8.32 0.26 6.59
N LYS A 130 7.32 1.16 6.70
CA LYS A 130 6.04 1.04 5.99
C LYS A 130 6.24 1.07 4.47
N ASP A 131 7.06 1.99 3.98
CA ASP A 131 7.32 2.14 2.55
C ASP A 131 8.14 0.98 1.98
N VAL A 132 9.13 0.47 2.71
CA VAL A 132 9.89 -0.74 2.34
C VAL A 132 8.95 -1.93 2.21
N ARG A 133 8.06 -2.16 3.20
CA ARG A 133 7.06 -3.24 3.13
C ARG A 133 6.14 -3.09 1.92
N LYS A 134 5.62 -1.88 1.69
CA LYS A 134 4.80 -1.58 0.51
C LYS A 134 5.56 -1.88 -0.79
N GLY A 135 6.81 -1.44 -0.88
CA GLY A 135 7.68 -1.67 -2.04
C GLY A 135 7.93 -3.15 -2.31
N MET A 136 8.20 -3.95 -1.26
CA MET A 136 8.35 -5.40 -1.37
C MET A 136 7.08 -6.07 -1.90
N SER A 137 5.89 -5.68 -1.40
CA SER A 137 4.61 -6.22 -1.91
C SER A 137 4.37 -5.86 -3.38
N VAL A 138 4.77 -4.65 -3.82
CA VAL A 138 4.70 -4.26 -5.23
C VAL A 138 5.66 -5.09 -6.09
N MET A 139 6.89 -5.32 -5.61
CA MET A 139 7.86 -6.20 -6.27
C MET A 139 7.30 -7.60 -6.46
N GLU A 140 6.75 -8.22 -5.41
CA GLU A 140 6.13 -9.54 -5.49
C GLU A 140 4.96 -9.57 -6.47
N ALA A 141 4.11 -8.54 -6.47
CA ALA A 141 2.99 -8.43 -7.41
C ALA A 141 3.43 -8.34 -8.87
N CYS A 142 4.62 -7.81 -9.14
CA CYS A 142 5.25 -7.77 -10.47
C CYS A 142 6.09 -9.02 -10.78
N GLY A 143 6.10 -10.03 -9.91
CA GLY A 143 6.87 -11.27 -10.08
C GLY A 143 8.35 -11.16 -9.71
N CYS A 144 8.77 -10.09 -9.03
CA CYS A 144 10.09 -10.01 -8.41
C CYS A 144 10.05 -10.72 -7.05
N ALA A 145 10.47 -11.98 -7.00
CA ALA A 145 10.55 -12.72 -5.74
C ALA A 145 11.58 -12.06 -4.80
N THR A 146 11.09 -11.44 -3.73
CA THR A 146 11.90 -10.75 -2.71
C THR A 146 12.76 -11.69 -1.88
N THR A 147 12.45 -13.00 -1.90
CA THR A 147 13.18 -14.11 -1.27
C THR A 147 14.14 -14.83 -2.23
N ASN A 148 14.34 -14.30 -3.43
CA ASN A 148 15.29 -14.86 -4.38
C ASN A 148 16.72 -14.78 -3.81
N PRO A 149 17.50 -15.87 -3.78
CA PRO A 149 18.84 -15.88 -3.15
C PRO A 149 19.87 -14.89 -3.71
N ILE A 150 19.66 -14.42 -4.93
CA ILE A 150 20.54 -13.42 -5.59
C ILE A 150 20.04 -12.00 -5.28
N LEU A 151 18.72 -11.80 -5.33
CA LEU A 151 18.12 -10.48 -5.14
C LEU A 151 18.01 -10.08 -3.67
N GLU A 152 17.60 -11.01 -2.80
CA GLU A 152 17.31 -10.72 -1.38
C GLU A 152 18.50 -10.07 -0.64
N PRO A 153 19.76 -10.52 -0.81
CA PRO A 153 20.90 -9.85 -0.18
C PRO A 153 21.04 -8.39 -0.66
N LEU A 154 20.85 -8.13 -1.95
CA LEU A 154 20.94 -6.78 -2.52
C LEU A 154 19.82 -5.87 -1.99
N LEU A 155 18.63 -6.42 -1.77
CA LEU A 155 17.52 -5.69 -1.15
C LEU A 155 17.82 -5.38 0.32
N CYS A 156 18.39 -6.34 1.07
CA CYS A 156 18.78 -6.12 2.46
C CYS A 156 19.80 -4.98 2.57
N GLU A 157 20.87 -5.04 1.78
CA GLU A 157 21.89 -3.98 1.73
C GLU A 157 21.28 -2.65 1.30
N GLY A 158 20.40 -2.65 0.30
CA GLY A 158 19.66 -1.47 -0.13
C GLY A 158 18.82 -0.84 0.99
N ILE A 159 18.19 -1.67 1.84
CA ILE A 159 17.42 -1.18 3.00
C ILE A 159 18.36 -0.55 4.03
N ILE A 160 19.46 -1.22 4.37
CA ILE A 160 20.42 -0.80 5.40
C ILE A 160 21.15 0.47 4.99
N PHE A 161 21.58 0.56 3.73
CA PHE A 161 22.35 1.68 3.18
C PHE A 161 21.60 3.03 3.23
N LYS A 162 20.28 3.02 3.33
CA LYS A 162 19.46 4.24 3.42
C LYS A 162 19.27 4.73 4.85
N LEU A 163 19.65 3.95 5.87
CA LEU A 163 19.54 4.36 7.25
C LEU A 163 20.53 5.48 7.55
N PRO A 164 20.14 6.50 8.35
CA PRO A 164 21.04 7.59 8.72
C PRO A 164 22.11 7.12 9.71
N ASP A 165 23.22 7.87 9.79
CA ASP A 165 24.34 7.59 10.71
C ASP A 165 23.91 7.51 12.19
N SER A 166 22.84 8.21 12.58
CA SER A 166 22.26 8.11 13.92
C SER A 166 21.76 6.70 14.28
N MET A 167 21.64 5.80 13.30
CA MET A 167 21.24 4.40 13.46
C MET A 167 22.43 3.41 13.34
N GLU A 168 23.67 3.88 13.39
CA GLU A 168 24.88 3.03 13.26
C GLU A 168 24.88 1.82 14.21
N THR A 169 24.39 1.99 15.45
CA THR A 169 24.28 0.88 16.41
C THR A 169 23.35 -0.22 15.90
N VAL A 170 22.21 0.14 15.29
CA VAL A 170 21.25 -0.81 14.73
C VAL A 170 21.84 -1.51 13.51
N VAL A 171 22.53 -0.75 12.65
CA VAL A 171 23.27 -1.30 11.50
C VAL A 171 24.28 -2.34 11.96
N SER A 172 25.07 -2.02 12.98
CA SER A 172 26.08 -2.93 13.56
C SER A 172 25.45 -4.22 14.09
N LEU A 173 24.30 -4.12 14.77
CA LEU A 173 23.56 -5.30 15.24
C LEU A 173 23.06 -6.17 14.07
N ILE A 174 22.57 -5.55 13.00
CA ILE A 174 22.13 -6.27 11.79
C ILE A 174 23.30 -7.01 11.15
N THR A 175 24.46 -6.35 10.99
CA THR A 175 25.68 -6.95 10.43
C THR A 175 26.23 -8.09 11.30
N ALA A 176 26.20 -7.94 12.63
CA ALA A 176 26.56 -9.01 13.55
C ALA A 176 25.63 -10.22 13.37
N LYS A 177 24.31 -9.97 13.24
CA LYS A 177 23.33 -11.04 13.02
C LYS A 177 23.56 -11.78 11.71
N GLN A 178 23.89 -11.08 10.64
CA GLN A 178 24.27 -11.68 9.35
C GLN A 178 25.52 -12.56 9.49
N SER A 179 26.50 -12.13 10.29
CA SER A 179 27.72 -12.91 10.53
C SER A 179 27.44 -14.20 11.29
N GLU A 180 26.51 -14.19 12.24
CA GLU A 180 26.07 -15.37 12.99
C GLU A 180 25.28 -16.38 12.14
N SER A 181 24.31 -15.88 11.35
CA SER A 181 23.39 -16.74 10.58
C SER A 181 23.94 -17.16 9.22
N GLY A 182 24.98 -16.49 8.72
CA GLY A 182 25.52 -16.65 7.37
C GLY A 182 24.57 -16.20 6.25
N LYS A 183 23.36 -15.73 6.58
CA LYS A 183 22.34 -15.26 5.64
C LYS A 183 21.50 -14.15 6.27
N LEU A 184 21.33 -13.07 5.53
CA LEU A 184 20.44 -11.97 5.89
C LEU A 184 19.18 -12.03 5.02
N SER A 185 18.02 -11.90 5.66
CA SER A 185 16.72 -11.85 4.98
C SER A 185 16.08 -10.48 5.18
N CYS A 186 15.29 -10.03 4.22
CA CYS A 186 14.58 -8.74 4.36
C CYS A 186 13.64 -8.76 5.57
N LYS A 187 13.07 -9.93 5.89
CA LYS A 187 12.25 -10.15 7.07
C LYS A 187 13.04 -9.89 8.36
N THR A 188 14.27 -10.42 8.46
CA THR A 188 15.14 -10.20 9.62
C THR A 188 15.47 -8.73 9.80
N VAL A 189 15.90 -8.06 8.72
CA VAL A 189 16.21 -6.61 8.74
C VAL A 189 15.01 -5.82 9.25
N LEU A 190 13.83 -6.02 8.65
CA LEU A 190 12.62 -5.29 9.06
C LEU A 190 12.22 -5.58 10.51
N THR A 191 12.40 -6.81 10.99
CA THR A 191 12.12 -7.16 12.40
C THR A 191 13.02 -6.40 13.36
N MET A 192 14.31 -6.26 13.03
CA MET A 192 15.26 -5.52 13.85
C MET A 192 14.96 -4.01 13.84
N LEU A 193 14.53 -3.47 12.70
CA LEU A 193 14.11 -2.08 12.58
C LEU A 193 12.82 -1.80 13.38
N ASP A 194 11.83 -2.71 13.36
CA ASP A 194 10.64 -2.58 14.20
C ASP A 194 10.99 -2.61 15.69
N ALA A 195 11.85 -3.54 16.11
CA ALA A 195 12.27 -3.64 17.51
C ALA A 195 12.92 -2.34 17.97
N HIS A 196 13.81 -1.77 17.16
CA HIS A 196 14.42 -0.49 17.46
C HIS A 196 13.41 0.66 17.54
N LEU A 197 12.41 0.68 16.64
CA LEU A 197 11.34 1.68 16.67
C LEU A 197 10.51 1.60 17.97
N VAL A 198 10.20 0.39 18.43
CA VAL A 198 9.49 0.17 19.70
C VAL A 198 10.34 0.65 20.87
N ASP A 199 11.60 0.23 20.95
CA ASP A 199 12.52 0.62 22.03
C ASP A 199 12.76 2.13 22.08
N PHE A 200 12.83 2.78 20.92
CA PHE A 200 12.94 4.23 20.83
C PHE A 200 11.67 4.91 21.36
N THR A 201 10.50 4.41 20.97
CA THR A 201 9.20 4.97 21.36
C THR A 201 8.95 4.85 22.86
N GLU A 202 9.24 3.68 23.46
CA GLU A 202 9.05 3.47 24.89
C GLU A 202 10.00 4.32 25.73
N ARG A 203 11.30 4.43 25.36
CA ARG A 203 12.25 5.32 26.06
C ARG A 203 11.79 6.78 26.09
N HIS A 204 11.31 7.30 24.97
CA HIS A 204 10.82 8.69 24.91
C HIS A 204 9.53 8.91 25.70
N ARG A 205 8.71 7.86 25.85
CA ARG A 205 7.50 7.89 26.69
C ARG A 205 7.85 7.94 28.17
N GLU A 206 8.83 7.15 28.59
CA GLU A 206 9.35 7.14 29.96
C GLU A 206 9.98 8.49 30.31
N ASP A 207 10.84 9.03 29.44
CA ASP A 207 11.49 10.34 29.64
C ASP A 207 10.47 11.48 29.75
N SER A 208 9.42 11.46 28.91
CA SER A 208 8.32 12.42 28.97
C SER A 208 7.52 12.32 30.27
N SER A 209 7.35 11.10 30.79
CA SER A 209 6.64 10.84 32.05
C SER A 209 7.45 11.31 33.26
N ILE A 210 8.78 11.10 33.24
CA ILE A 210 9.71 11.58 34.29
C ILE A 210 9.80 13.12 34.27
N ALA A 211 9.85 13.75 33.10
CA ALA A 211 9.83 15.20 32.95
C ALA A 211 8.54 15.84 33.51
N LEU A 212 7.39 15.16 33.33
CA LEU A 212 6.11 15.61 33.87
C LEU A 212 6.05 15.45 35.42
N MET A 213 6.61 14.37 35.96
CA MET A 213 6.68 14.16 37.41
C MET A 213 7.61 15.15 38.11
N THR A 214 8.75 15.49 37.50
CA THR A 214 9.73 16.44 38.06
C THR A 214 9.25 17.90 38.02
N THR A 215 8.45 18.28 37.02
CA THR A 215 7.82 19.61 36.97
C THR A 215 6.66 19.76 37.96
N THR A 216 5.97 18.67 38.30
CA THR A 216 4.84 18.70 39.26
C THR A 216 5.30 18.73 40.72
N THR A 217 6.53 18.28 41.02
CA THR A 217 7.08 18.23 42.39
C THR A 217 7.83 19.49 42.81
N ALA A 218 8.12 20.41 41.89
CA ALA A 218 8.75 21.70 42.19
C ALA A 218 7.70 22.79 42.52
N ALA A 219 6.98 22.64 43.64
CA ALA A 219 6.24 23.76 44.22
C ALA A 219 7.26 24.75 44.86
N PRO A 220 7.22 26.06 44.57
CA PRO A 220 8.17 26.99 45.15
C PRO A 220 7.85 27.16 46.64
N ALA A 221 8.82 26.84 47.50
CA ALA A 221 8.79 27.17 48.91
C ALA A 221 8.62 28.68 49.06
N ARG A 222 7.42 29.11 49.46
CA ARG A 222 7.16 30.51 49.85
C ARG A 222 7.93 30.80 51.13
N TYR A 223 9.11 31.39 50.98
CA TYR A 223 9.79 32.07 52.08
C TYR A 223 8.92 33.26 52.49
N SER A 224 8.32 33.17 53.68
CA SER A 224 7.74 34.31 54.38
C SER A 224 8.85 34.87 55.27
N TYR A 225 9.35 36.05 54.95
CA TYR A 225 10.21 36.82 55.86
C TYR A 225 9.37 37.90 56.57
N PRO A 226 9.75 38.27 57.81
CA PRO A 226 8.91 38.96 58.79
C PRO A 226 8.62 40.42 58.46
#